data_AF-A0A942Z823-F1
#
_entry.id   AF-A0A942Z823-F1
#
_cell.length_a   1.000
_cell.length_b   1.000
_cell.length_c   1.000
_cell.angle_alpha   90.00
_cell.angle_beta   90.00
_cell.angle_gamma   90.00
#
_symmetry.space_group_name_H-M   'P 1'
#
loop_
_entity.id
_entity.type
_entity.pdbx_description
1 polymer ?
#
loop_
_entity_poly.entity_id
_entity_poly.type
_entity_poly.pdbx_seq_one_letter_code
_entity_poly.pdbx_strand_id
1 'polypeptide(L)' 'MILGLIVIFLILIIIDIPYILKKKSANRILIVYSLLMIVGFTMSLLQIIDKIPKSPVVLIEKIVTAIIY' A
#
# COMPACT_ATOMS: atom_id res chain seq x y z
N MET A 1 -2.29 4.94 9.01
CA MET A 1 -1.44 4.13 8.10
C MET A 1 -2.27 3.23 7.20
N ILE A 2 -3.10 2.33 7.74
CA ILE A 2 -3.92 1.40 6.94
C ILE A 2 -4.96 2.12 6.06
N LEU A 3 -5.66 3.13 6.59
CA LEU A 3 -6.60 3.93 5.79
C LEU A 3 -5.93 4.61 4.58
N GLY A 4 -4.71 5.14 4.75
CA GLY A 4 -3.95 5.72 3.65
C GLY A 4 -3.56 4.68 2.59
N LEU A 5 -3.19 3.48 3.02
CA LEU A 5 -2.92 2.35 2.13
C LEU A 5 -4.17 2.00 1.29
N ILE A 6 -5.33 1.90 1.93
CA ILE A 6 -6.61 1.60 1.26
C ILE A 6 -6.94 2.68 0.23
N VAL A 7 -6.77 3.96 0.58
CA VAL A 7 -7.02 5.09 -0.32
C VAL A 7 -6.10 5.05 -1.53
N ILE A 8 -4.80 4.80 -1.35
CA ILE A 8 -3.83 4.71 -2.47
C ILE A 8 -4.20 3.56 -3.41
N PHE A 9 -4.50 2.38 -2.87
CA PHE A 9 -4.90 1.23 -3.70
C PHE A 9 -6.23 1.49 -4.43
N LEU A 10 -7.21 2.16 -3.81
CA LEU A 10 -8.45 2.57 -4.48
C LEU A 10 -8.19 3.55 -5.63
N ILE A 11 -7.32 4.54 -5.45
CA ILE A 11 -6.96 5.49 -6.50
C ILE A 11 -6.31 4.76 -7.68
N LEU A 12 -5.37 3.85 -7.41
CA LEU A 12 -4.74 3.03 -8.45
C LEU A 12 -5.79 2.23 -9.24
N ILE A 13 -6.70 1.55 -8.55
CA ILE A 13 -7.78 0.79 -9.18
C ILE A 13 -8.64 1.69 -10.07
N ILE A 14 -9.04 2.87 -9.58
CA ILE A 14 -9.89 3.81 -10.33
C ILE A 14 -9.19 4.32 -11.59
N ILE A 15 -7.87 4.55 -11.54
CA ILE A 15 -7.09 5.02 -12.69
C ILE A 15 -6.86 3.88 -13.70
N ASP A 16 -6.54 2.68 -13.21
CA ASP A 16 -6.10 1.57 -14.06
C ASP A 16 -7.27 0.83 -14.72
N ILE A 17 -8.40 0.65 -14.03
CA ILE A 17 -9.60 -0.04 -14.57
C ILE A 17 -10.02 0.51 -15.94
N PRO A 18 -10.24 1.82 -16.15
CA PRO A 18 -10.68 2.33 -17.45
C PRO A 18 -9.63 2.13 -18.54
N TYR A 19 -8.34 2.06 -18.19
CA TYR A 19 -7.27 1.77 -19.14
C TYR A 19 -7.25 0.28 -19.53
N ILE A 20 -7.45 -0.61 -18.55
CA ILE A 20 -7.51 -2.06 -18.76
C ILE A 20 -8.72 -2.46 -19.59
N LEU A 21 -9.90 -1.87 -19.31
CA LEU A 21 -11.15 -2.16 -20.02
C LEU A 21 -11.11 -1.79 -21.51
N LYS A 22 -10.22 -0.89 -21.93
CA LYS A 22 -10.03 -0.53 -23.35
C LYS A 22 -9.25 -1.57 -24.16
N LYS A 23 -8.68 -2.61 -23.52
CA LYS A 23 -7.87 -3.64 -24.19
C LYS A 23 -8.74 -4.79 -24.69
N LYS A 24 -8.42 -5.35 -25.86
CA LYS A 24 -9.12 -6.53 -26.44
C LYS A 24 -9.09 -7.76 -25.52
N SER A 25 -8.07 -7.88 -24.66
CA SER A 25 -7.90 -8.93 -23.66
C SER A 25 -8.19 -8.47 -22.23
N ALA A 26 -9.05 -7.46 -22.05
CA ALA A 26 -9.38 -6.84 -20.76
C ALA A 26 -9.64 -7.86 -19.66
N ASN A 27 -10.45 -8.89 -19.90
CA ASN A 27 -10.79 -9.91 -18.89
C ASN A 27 -9.55 -10.64 -18.34
N ARG A 28 -8.62 -11.05 -19.22
CA ARG A 28 -7.40 -11.75 -18.80
C ARG A 28 -6.46 -10.81 -18.06
N ILE A 29 -6.34 -9.57 -18.52
CA ILE A 29 -5.51 -8.54 -17.88
C ILE A 29 -6.07 -8.21 -16.49
N LEU A 30 -7.38 -8.10 -16.36
CA LEU A 30 -8.05 -7.76 -15.10
C LEU A 30 -7.87 -8.86 -14.05
N ILE A 31 -7.93 -10.14 -14.45
CA ILE A 31 -7.64 -11.26 -13.54
C ILE A 31 -6.21 -11.17 -12.99
N VAL A 32 -5.22 -10.99 -13.86
CA VAL A 32 -3.81 -10.90 -13.46
C VAL A 32 -3.56 -9.66 -12.61
N TYR A 33 -4.15 -8.52 -12.99
CA TYR A 33 -4.08 -7.27 -12.23
C TYR A 33 -4.66 -7.42 -10.82
N SER A 34 -5.85 -8.01 -10.69
CA SER A 34 -6.48 -8.25 -9.38
C SER A 34 -5.63 -9.14 -8.49
N LEU A 35 -5.01 -10.19 -9.05
CA LEU A 35 -4.07 -11.05 -8.30
C LEU A 35 -2.86 -10.25 -7.80
N LEU A 36 -2.25 -9.43 -8.67
CA LEU A 36 -1.12 -8.57 -8.30
C LEU A 36 -1.52 -7.55 -7.24
N MET A 37 -2.70 -6.95 -7.34
CA MET A 37 -3.21 -5.99 -6.36
C MET A 37 -3.45 -6.63 -5.00
N ILE A 38 -4.01 -7.84 -4.94
CA ILE A 38 -4.21 -8.58 -3.70
C ILE A 38 -2.85 -8.90 -3.05
N VAL A 39 -1.88 -9.38 -3.82
CA VAL A 39 -0.54 -9.69 -3.32
C VAL A 39 0.15 -8.43 -2.80
N GLY A 40 0.17 -7.35 -3.58
CA GLY A 40 0.79 -6.08 -3.19
C GLY A 40 0.12 -5.46 -1.96
N PHE A 41 -1.20 -5.53 -1.87
CA PHE A 41 -1.95 -5.04 -0.71
C PHE A 41 -1.64 -5.88 0.54
N THR A 42 -1.64 -7.21 0.41
CA THR A 42 -1.32 -8.13 1.52
C THR A 42 0.11 -7.94 2.02
N MET A 43 1.08 -7.82 1.11
CA MET A 43 2.47 -7.51 1.47
C MET A 43 2.59 -6.16 2.18
N SER A 44 1.87 -5.15 1.70
CA SER A 44 1.87 -3.82 2.34
C SER A 44 1.24 -3.86 3.73
N LEU A 45 0.15 -4.63 3.92
CA LEU A 45 -0.44 -4.85 5.23
C LEU A 45 0.51 -5.58 6.17
N LEU A 46 1.16 -6.66 5.71
CA LEU A 46 2.16 -7.39 6.51
C LEU A 46 3.30 -6.48 6.92
N GLN A 47 3.82 -5.65 6.01
CA GLN A 47 4.84 -4.67 6.34
C GLN A 47 4.38 -3.64 7.37
N ILE A 48 3.11 -3.25 7.35
CA ILE A 48 2.55 -2.35 8.36
C ILE A 48 2.43 -3.06 9.72
N ILE A 49 1.98 -4.31 9.73
CA ILE A 49 1.77 -5.11 10.94
C ILE A 49 3.11 -5.47 11.59
N ASP A 50 4.10 -5.91 10.82
CA ASP A 50 5.44 -6.26 11.30
C ASP A 50 6.33 -5.04 11.59
N LYS A 51 6.00 -3.85 11.06
CA LYS A 51 6.72 -2.59 11.36
C LYS A 51 5.97 -1.69 12.34
N ILE A 52 5.28 -2.23 13.34
CA ILE A 52 4.88 -1.44 14.51
C ILE A 52 6.06 -1.42 15.51
N PRO A 53 6.91 -0.37 15.58
CA PRO A 53 7.48 0.01 16.86
C PRO A 53 6.30 0.45 17.75
N LYS A 54 6.29 0.04 19.02
CA LYS A 54 5.16 0.27 19.96
C LYS A 54 4.71 1.74 20.11
N SER A 55 5.42 2.71 19.56
CA SER A 55 4.87 4.04 19.30
C SER A 55 5.76 4.83 18.32
N PRO A 56 5.17 5.64 17.40
CA PRO A 56 5.89 6.70 16.68
C PRO A 56 6.56 7.70 17.62
N VAL A 57 6.05 7.84 18.86
CA VAL A 57 6.67 8.64 19.92
C VAL A 57 8.05 8.10 20.26
N VAL A 58 8.27 6.78 20.28
CA VAL A 58 9.62 6.19 20.48
C VAL A 58 10.56 6.56 19.34
N LEU A 59 10.02 6.66 18.12
CA LEU A 59 10.82 6.98 16.95
C LEU A 59 11.19 8.48 16.92
N ILE A 60 10.23 9.34 17.24
CA ILE A 60 10.44 10.78 17.42
C ILE A 60 11.38 11.03 18.60
N GLU A 61 11.19 10.35 19.73
CA GLU A 61 12.04 10.43 20.91
C GLU A 61 13.48 10.00 20.61
N LYS A 62 13.69 8.91 19.85
CA LYS A 62 15.03 8.52 19.38
C LYS A 62 15.68 9.57 18.47
N ILE A 63 14.92 10.12 17.52
CA ILE A 63 15.44 11.14 16.60
C ILE A 63 15.81 12.40 17.36
N VAL A 64 14.95 12.86 18.26
CA VAL A 64 15.17 14.06 19.08
C VAL A 64 16.33 13.86 20.05
N THR A 65 16.44 12.70 20.70
CA THR A 65 17.56 12.40 21.62
C THR A 65 18.90 12.36 20.88
N ALA A 66 18.95 11.81 19.66
CA ALA A 66 20.18 11.74 18.85
C ALA A 66 20.64 13.08 18.26
N ILE A 67 19.78 14.11 18.28
CA ILE A 67 20.13 15.47 17.81
C ILE A 67 20.57 16.35 18.98
N ILE A 68 20.05 16.09 20.18
CA ILE A 68 20.25 16.93 21.37
C ILE A 68 21.48 16.48 22.20
N TYR A 69 21.88 15.21 22.11
CA TYR A 69 23.11 14.65 22.72
C TYR A 69 24.11 14.24 21.64
#